data_AF-A0A9X1CDM7-F1
#
_entry.id   AF-A0A9X1CDM7-F1
#
_cell.length_a   1.000
_cell.length_b   1.000
_cell.length_c   1.000
_cell.angle_alpha   90.00
_cell.angle_beta   90.00
_cell.angle_gamma   90.00
#
_symmetry.space_group_name_H-M   'P 1'
#
loop_
_entity.id
_entity.type
_entity.pdbx_description
1 polymer ?
#
loop_
_entity_poly.entity_id
_entity_poly.type
_entity_poly.pdbx_seq_one_letter_code
_entity_poly.pdbx_strand_id
1 'polypeptide(L)' 'MSESIVGAIFIICLVIGITVGYFIGYVEIGSSIGLGLGLISLLFWRKKNRYR' A
#
# COMPACT_ATOMS: atom_id res chain seq x y z
N MET A 1 -16.76 -3.66 -3.80
CA MET A 1 -15.98 -4.25 -2.69
C MET A 1 -16.05 -3.27 -1.53
N SER A 2 -16.24 -3.76 -0.32
CA SER A 2 -16.22 -2.92 0.87
C SER A 2 -14.89 -2.17 0.94
N GLU A 3 -14.94 -0.86 1.14
CA GLU A 3 -13.78 0.02 1.24
C GLU A 3 -12.76 -0.48 2.28
N SER A 4 -13.25 -1.19 3.29
CA SER A 4 -12.48 -1.91 4.32
C SER A 4 -11.50 -2.94 3.75
N ILE A 5 -11.84 -3.64 2.66
CA ILE A 5 -10.98 -4.65 2.03
C ILE A 5 -9.78 -3.97 1.36
N VAL A 6 -10.01 -2.85 0.69
CA VAL A 6 -8.94 -2.04 0.07
C VAL A 6 -8.04 -1.43 1.14
N GLY A 7 -8.62 -0.95 2.24
CA GLY A 7 -7.87 -0.50 3.40
C GLY A 7 -7.02 -1.61 4.05
N ALA A 8 -7.58 -2.82 4.19
CA ALA A 8 -6.83 -3.97 4.73
C ALA A 8 -5.66 -4.35 3.83
N ILE A 9 -5.87 -4.43 2.50
CA ILE A 9 -4.81 -4.72 1.53
C ILE A 9 -3.70 -3.66 1.59
N PHE A 10 -4.06 -2.38 1.76
CA PHE A 10 -3.10 -1.30 1.94
C PHE A 10 -2.23 -1.52 3.19
N ILE A 11 -2.85 -1.82 4.34
CA ILE A 11 -2.11 -2.05 5.59
C ILE A 11 -1.20 -3.28 5.47
N ILE A 12 -1.67 -4.36 4.85
CA ILE A 12 -0.86 -5.57 4.66
C ILE A 12 0.35 -5.26 3.77
N CYS A 13 0.16 -4.52 2.67
CA CYS A 13 1.25 -4.13 1.78
C CYS A 13 2.26 -3.18 2.47
N LEU A 14 1.77 -2.26 3.30
CA LEU A 14 2.59 -1.36 4.11
C LEU A 14 3.48 -2.16 5.09
N VAL A 15 2.88 -3.09 5.83
CA VAL A 15 3.59 -3.91 6.82
C VAL A 15 4.65 -4.76 6.13
N ILE A 16 4.34 -5.36 4.98
CA ILE A 16 5.30 -6.14 4.19
C ILE A 16 6.46 -5.24 3.71
N GLY A 17 6.18 -4.06 3.15
CA GLY A 17 7.21 -3.12 2.70
C GLY A 17 8.14 -2.65 3.81
N ILE A 18 7.60 -2.36 5.00
CA ILE A 18 8.37 -2.01 6.19
C ILE A 18 9.23 -3.20 6.65
N THR A 19 8.66 -4.40 6.67
CA THR A 19 9.37 -5.62 7.12
C THR A 19 10.54 -5.94 6.18
N VAL A 20 10.33 -5.84 4.86
CA VAL A 20 11.38 -6.02 3.85
C VAL A 20 12.43 -4.91 3.94
N GLY A 21 12.00 -3.65 4.10
CA GLY A 21 12.92 -2.52 4.30
C GLY A 21 13.79 -2.67 5.54
N TYR A 22 13.21 -3.18 6.64
CA TYR A 22 13.94 -3.49 7.86
C TYR A 22 15.00 -4.59 7.64
N PHE A 23 14.66 -5.64 6.90
CA PHE A 23 15.58 -6.75 6.64
C PHE A 23 16.79 -6.35 5.78
N ILE A 24 16.61 -5.41 4.84
CA ILE A 24 17.68 -4.92 3.94
C ILE A 24 18.48 -3.78 4.61
N GLY A 25 18.05 -3.29 5.79
CA GLY A 25 18.69 -2.17 6.49
C GLY A 25 18.32 -0.79 5.92
N TYR A 26 17.45 -0.73 4.91
CA TYR A 26 16.94 0.50 4.31
C TYR A 26 15.45 0.65 4.61
N VAL A 27 15.11 0.86 5.88
CA VAL A 27 13.73 1.03 6.36
C VAL A 27 13.03 2.18 5.64
N GLU A 28 13.74 3.30 5.43
CA GLU A 28 13.18 4.50 4.77
C GLU A 28 12.77 4.20 3.32
N ILE A 29 13.60 3.42 2.60
CA ILE A 29 13.35 3.06 1.20
C ILE A 29 12.23 2.01 1.12
N GLY A 30 12.27 0.97 1.95
CA GLY A 30 11.21 -0.04 1.98
C GLY A 30 9.86 0.52 2.40
N SER A 31 9.84 1.46 3.35
CA SER A 31 8.63 2.17 3.78
C SER A 31 8.09 3.08 2.67
N SER A 32 8.96 3.85 1.99
CA SER A 32 8.56 4.72 0.88
C SER A 32 7.99 3.93 -0.31
N ILE A 33 8.60 2.79 -0.64
CA ILE A 33 8.12 1.90 -1.70
C ILE A 33 6.78 1.25 -1.29
N GLY A 34 6.67 0.73 -0.06
CA GLY A 34 5.44 0.13 0.45
C GLY A 34 4.27 1.12 0.53
N LEU A 35 4.53 2.35 0.99
CA LEU A 35 3.57 3.45 0.98
C LEU A 35 3.18 3.82 -0.45
N GLY A 36 4.15 4.00 -1.34
CA GLY A 36 3.90 4.37 -2.74
C GLY A 36 3.03 3.35 -3.47
N LEU A 37 3.34 2.06 -3.34
CA LEU A 37 2.58 0.97 -3.94
C LEU A 37 1.15 0.87 -3.36
N GLY A 38 1.02 0.98 -2.04
CA GLY A 38 -0.29 1.02 -1.38
C GLY A 38 -1.13 2.21 -1.85
N LEU A 39 -0.53 3.40 -1.94
CA LEU A 39 -1.23 4.63 -2.31
C LEU A 39 -1.67 4.60 -3.77
N ILE A 40 -0.82 4.07 -4.66
CA ILE A 40 -1.14 3.86 -6.08
C ILE A 40 -2.31 2.88 -6.23
N SER A 41 -2.30 1.77 -5.46
CA SER A 41 -3.40 0.81 -5.46
C SER A 41 -4.72 1.44 -5.02
N LEU A 42 -4.68 2.27 -3.96
CA LEU A 42 -5.84 2.99 -3.45
C LEU A 42 -6.36 4.05 -4.42
N LEU A 43 -5.46 4.81 -5.05
CA LEU A 43 -5.79 5.82 -6.07
C LEU A 43 -6.41 5.18 -7.31
N PHE A 44 -5.84 4.08 -7.78
CA PHE A 44 -6.36 3.33 -8.93
C PHE A 44 -7.75 2.76 -8.62
N TRP A 45 -7.95 2.22 -7.41
CA TRP A 45 -9.25 1.72 -6.97
C TRP A 45 -10.29 2.83 -6.82
N ARG A 46 -9.94 3.96 -6.19
CA ARG A 46 -10.83 5.13 -6.10
C ARG A 46 -11.21 5.65 -7.47
N LYS A 47 -10.27 5.73 -8.42
CA LYS A 47 -10.54 6.18 -9.79
C LYS A 47 -11.53 5.24 -10.49
N LYS A 48 -11.37 3.92 -10.32
CA LYS A 48 -12.29 2.92 -10.87
C LYS A 48 -13.69 3.00 -10.25
N ASN A 49 -13.80 3.34 -8.96
CA ASN A 49 -15.09 3.48 -8.28
C ASN A 49 -15.80 4.82 -8.56
N ARG A 50 -15.07 5.87 -8.93
CA ARG A 50 -15.63 7.20 -9.30
C ARG A 50 -16.10 7.26 -10.76
N TYR A 51 -15.74 6.29 -11.59
CA TYR A 51 -16.19 6.16 -12.98
C TYR A 51 -17.40 5.22 -13.14
N ARG A 52 -18.06 4.86 -12.02
CA ARG A 52 -19.27 4.04 -12.03
C ARG A 52 -20.44 4.81 -11.43
#